data_AF-A0A383CCX5-F1
#
_entry.id   AF-A0A383CCX5-F1
#
_cell.length_a   1.000
_cell.length_b   1.000
_cell.length_c   1.000
_cell.angle_alpha   90.00
_cell.angle_beta   90.00
_cell.angle_gamma   90.00
#
_symmetry.space_group_name_H-M   'P 1'
#
loop_
_entity.id
_entity.type
_entity.pdbx_description
1 polymer ?
#
loop_
_entity_poly.entity_id
_entity_poly.type
_entity_poly.pdbx_seq_one_letter_code
_entity_poly.pdbx_strand_id
1 'polypeptide(L)' 'MAKIIIYGSKGRMGQVVIACAESTDGFEVIDAIDIGDDLASVIAGCDAVIDFSFHEATPSAAALCAEHKKPLIIGTT' A
#
# COMPACT_ATOMS: atom_id res chain seq x y z
N MET A 1 -6.65 8.47 12.90
CA MET A 1 -6.07 8.49 11.54
C MET A 1 -6.03 7.06 11.06
N ALA A 2 -6.46 6.80 9.82
CA ALA A 2 -6.34 5.49 9.19
C ALA A 2 -4.89 5.31 8.71
N LYS A 3 -4.27 4.21 9.13
CA LYS A 3 -2.89 3.85 8.79
C LYS A 3 -2.86 3.12 7.47
N ILE A 4 -2.21 3.67 6.48
CA ILE A 4 -2.15 3.09 5.14
C ILE A 4 -0.72 2.76 4.73
N ILE A 5 -0.59 1.70 3.94
CA ILE A 5 0.64 1.34 3.25
C ILE A 5 0.45 1.58 1.76
N ILE A 6 1.45 2.17 1.12
CA ILE A 6 1.45 2.38 -0.34
C ILE A 6 2.36 1.33 -0.99
N TYR A 7 1.79 0.44 -1.80
CA TYR A 7 2.51 -0.57 -2.57
C TYR A 7 2.72 -0.10 -4.02
N GLY A 8 3.97 -0.10 -4.49
CA GLY A 8 4.38 0.63 -5.70
C GLY A 8 4.73 2.09 -5.40
N SER A 9 5.31 2.36 -4.23
CA SER A 9 5.48 3.71 -3.68
C SER A 9 6.42 4.60 -4.48
N LYS A 10 7.44 4.08 -5.16
CA LYS A 10 8.41 4.84 -5.99
C LYS A 10 7.87 5.08 -7.41
N GLY A 11 6.74 4.48 -7.76
CA GLY A 11 6.04 4.71 -9.02
C GLY A 11 5.35 6.07 -9.08
N ARG A 12 4.99 6.53 -10.29
CA ARG A 12 4.31 7.82 -10.51
C ARG A 12 3.03 7.96 -9.68
N MET A 13 2.18 6.94 -9.69
CA MET A 13 0.92 6.97 -8.95
C MET A 13 1.13 6.82 -7.44
N GLY A 14 2.06 5.95 -7.01
CA GLY A 14 2.41 5.81 -5.59
C GLY A 14 2.84 7.13 -4.95
N GLN A 15 3.71 7.89 -5.61
CA GLN A 15 4.15 9.22 -5.14
C GLN A 15 2.99 10.22 -5.05
N VAL A 16 2.05 10.20 -6.00
CA VAL A 16 0.85 11.06 -5.96
C VAL A 16 -0.04 10.69 -4.77
N VAL A 17 -0.26 9.40 -4.52
CA VAL A 17 -1.08 8.95 -3.37
C VAL A 17 -0.44 9.35 -2.04
N ILE A 18 0.89 9.24 -1.91
CA ILE A 18 1.62 9.70 -0.72
C ILE A 18 1.39 11.19 -0.51
N ALA A 19 1.60 12.03 -1.53
CA ALA A 19 1.39 13.47 -1.44
C ALA A 19 -0.07 13.83 -1.09
N CYS A 20 -1.05 13.09 -1.63
CA CYS A 20 -2.46 13.25 -1.27
C CYS A 20 -2.71 12.89 0.20
N ALA A 21 -2.14 11.80 0.69
CA ALA A 21 -2.28 11.38 2.09
C ALA A 21 -1.65 12.38 3.07
N GLU A 22 -0.46 12.93 2.74
CA GLU A 22 0.21 13.96 3.53
C GLU A 22 -0.58 15.29 3.60
N SER A 23 -1.38 15.59 2.58
CA SER A 23 -2.19 16.81 2.49
C SER A 23 -3.65 16.62 2.92
N THR A 24 -4.04 15.42 3.36
CA THR A 24 -5.42 15.09 3.74
C THR A 24 -5.49 14.62 5.18
N ASP A 25 -6.26 15.34 6.01
CA ASP A 25 -6.51 14.93 7.39
C ASP A 25 -7.16 13.54 7.46
N GLY A 26 -6.75 12.77 8.46
CA GLY A 26 -7.34 11.46 8.74
C GLY A 26 -6.59 10.28 8.16
N PHE A 27 -5.52 10.50 7.39
CA PHE A 27 -4.62 9.45 6.89
C PHE A 27 -3.21 9.57 7.47
N GLU A 28 -2.56 8.42 7.64
CA GLU A 28 -1.15 8.31 8.04
C GLU A 28 -0.49 7.26 7.15
N VAL A 29 0.49 7.66 6.34
CA VAL A 29 1.30 6.69 5.58
C VAL A 29 2.33 6.11 6.53
N ILE A 30 2.12 4.88 6.98
CA ILE A 30 3.02 4.24 7.96
C ILE A 30 4.21 3.56 7.30
N ASP A 31 4.05 3.08 6.07
CA ASP A 31 5.10 2.47 5.27
C ASP A 31 4.87 2.68 3.77
N ALA A 32 5.97 2.72 3.02
CA ALA A 32 6.01 2.89 1.57
C ALA A 32 6.83 1.75 0.96
N ILE A 33 6.18 0.83 0.26
CA ILE A 33 6.76 -0.43 -0.21
C ILE A 33 6.91 -0.41 -1.73
N ASP A 34 8.09 -0.79 -2.22
CA ASP A 34 8.38 -0.93 -3.65
C ASP A 34 9.18 -2.22 -3.92
N ILE A 35 9.71 -2.36 -5.14
CA ILE A 35 10.51 -3.49 -5.58
C ILE A 35 11.73 -3.66 -4.65
N GLY A 36 11.85 -4.88 -4.10
CA GLY A 36 12.91 -5.26 -3.18
C GLY A 36 12.58 -5.06 -1.70
N ASP A 37 11.47 -4.39 -1.39
CA ASP A 37 10.99 -4.20 -0.02
C ASP A 37 10.04 -5.35 0.38
N ASP A 38 9.89 -5.59 1.70
CA ASP A 38 9.07 -6.69 2.24
C ASP A 38 7.75 -6.18 2.85
N LEU A 39 6.65 -6.33 2.12
CA LEU A 39 5.31 -5.99 2.61
C LEU A 39 4.90 -6.80 3.85
N ALA A 40 5.36 -8.06 3.98
CA ALA A 40 4.97 -8.93 5.09
C ALA A 40 5.50 -8.43 6.43
N SER A 41 6.63 -7.72 6.43
CA SER A 41 7.23 -7.15 7.62
C SER A 41 6.40 -6.03 8.28
N VAL A 42 5.51 -5.38 7.52
CA VAL A 42 4.79 -4.17 7.95
C VAL A 42 3.26 -4.28 7.93
N ILE A 43 2.71 -5.22 7.15
CA ILE A 43 1.26 -5.30 6.88
C ILE A 43 0.38 -5.43 8.14
N ALA A 44 0.90 -6.01 9.22
CA ALA A 44 0.15 -6.17 10.46
C ALA A 44 -0.28 -4.83 11.08
N GLY A 45 0.52 -3.77 10.91
CA GLY A 45 0.34 -2.46 11.52
C GLY A 45 -0.62 -1.52 10.78
N CYS A 46 -1.03 -1.85 9.56
CA CYS A 46 -1.89 -0.99 8.73
C CYS A 46 -3.38 -1.26 8.94
N ASP A 47 -4.21 -0.28 8.59
CA ASP A 47 -5.66 -0.44 8.42
C ASP A 47 -6.01 -0.83 6.98
N ALA A 48 -5.19 -0.47 5.99
CA ALA A 48 -5.36 -0.86 4.59
C ALA A 48 -4.06 -0.73 3.77
N VAL A 49 -4.02 -1.42 2.63
CA VAL A 49 -2.96 -1.31 1.61
C VAL A 49 -3.55 -0.70 0.33
N ILE A 50 -2.87 0.30 -0.25
CA ILE A 50 -3.19 0.88 -1.55
C ILE A 50 -2.16 0.40 -2.57
N ASP A 51 -2.60 -0.25 -3.64
CA ASP A 51 -1.76 -0.91 -4.64
C ASP A 51 -1.80 -0.16 -5.99
N PHE A 52 -0.67 0.47 -6.31
CA PHE A 52 -0.34 1.02 -7.63
C PHE A 52 1.02 0.44 -8.10
N SER A 53 1.23 -0.85 -7.87
CA SER A 53 2.39 -1.60 -8.31
C SER A 53 2.24 -2.10 -9.77
N PHE A 54 2.78 -3.28 -10.07
CA PHE A 54 2.67 -3.95 -11.36
C PHE A 54 1.70 -5.13 -11.26
N HIS A 55 1.05 -5.50 -12.37
CA HIS A 55 0.07 -6.59 -12.39
C HIS A 55 0.65 -7.94 -11.89
N GLU A 56 1.96 -8.14 -11.96
CA GLU A 56 2.65 -9.34 -11.46
C GLU A 56 2.78 -9.35 -9.93
N ALA A 57 2.79 -8.18 -9.30
CA ALA A 57 2.98 -8.00 -7.87
C ALA A 57 1.65 -7.98 -7.09
N THR A 58 0.56 -7.52 -7.70
CA THR A 58 -0.77 -7.48 -7.08
C THR A 58 -1.24 -8.82 -6.50
N PRO A 59 -1.06 -9.99 -7.16
CA PRO A 59 -1.54 -11.26 -6.61
C PRO A 59 -0.88 -11.66 -5.28
N SER A 60 0.42 -11.41 -5.11
CA SER A 60 1.11 -11.72 -3.85
C SER A 60 0.68 -10.77 -2.74
N ALA A 61 0.52 -9.47 -3.04
CA ALA A 61 -0.04 -8.51 -2.11
C ALA A 61 -1.48 -8.86 -1.70
N ALA A 62 -2.32 -9.30 -2.65
CA ALA A 62 -3.69 -9.72 -2.38
C ALA A 62 -3.76 -10.95 -1.48
N ALA A 63 -2.91 -11.96 -1.71
CA ALA A 63 -2.82 -13.13 -0.86
C ALA A 63 -2.44 -12.77 0.57
N LEU A 64 -1.41 -11.91 0.73
CA LEU A 64 -0.95 -11.45 2.03
C LEU A 64 -2.01 -10.59 2.75
N CYS A 65 -2.66 -9.67 2.04
CA CYS A 65 -3.75 -8.87 2.59
C CYS A 65 -4.91 -9.75 3.06
N ALA A 66 -5.27 -10.79 2.30
CA ALA A 66 -6.30 -11.75 2.67
C ALA A 66 -5.93 -12.54 3.94
N GLU A 67 -4.68 -13.00 4.04
CA GLU A 67 -4.16 -13.70 5.24
C GLU A 67 -4.25 -12.81 6.49
N HIS A 68 -3.83 -11.55 6.38
CA HIS A 68 -3.84 -10.59 7.49
C HIS A 68 -5.19 -9.88 7.69
N LYS A 69 -6.21 -10.22 6.89
CA LYS A 69 -7.54 -9.59 6.89
C LYS A 69 -7.47 -8.07 6.73
N LYS A 70 -6.56 -7.60 5.88
CA LYS A 70 -6.40 -6.18 5.55
C LYS A 70 -7.13 -5.87 4.25
N PRO A 71 -7.93 -4.80 4.18
CA PRO A 71 -8.42 -4.25 2.93
C PRO A 71 -7.27 -3.94 1.97
N LEU A 72 -7.46 -4.31 0.71
CA LEU A 72 -6.57 -3.97 -0.40
C LEU A 72 -7.35 -3.13 -1.43
N ILE A 73 -6.84 -1.95 -1.74
CA ILE A 73 -7.42 -1.03 -2.73
C ILE A 73 -6.52 -1.05 -3.96
N ILE A 74 -7.01 -1.61 -5.07
CA ILE A 74 -6.20 -1.87 -6.27
C ILE A 74 -6.49 -0.81 -7.34
N GLY A 75 -5.45 -0.06 -7.70
CA GLY A 75 -5.41 0.81 -8.89
C GLY A 75 -4.56 0.25 -10.04
N THR A 76 -3.82 -0.83 -9.79
CA THR A 76 -3.06 -1.59 -10.79
C THR A 76 -3.97 -2.22 -11.85
N THR A 77 -3.53 -2.20 -13.11
CA THR A 77 -4.21 -2.81 -14.27
C THR A 77 -3.40 -3.91 -14.91
#